data_AF-A0A8T5I1D1-F1
#
_entry.id   AF-A0A8T5I1D1-F1
#
_cell.length_a   1.000
_cell.length_b   1.000
_cell.length_c   1.000
_cell.angle_alpha   90.00
_cell.angle_beta   90.00
_cell.angle_gamma   90.00
#
_symmetry.space_group_name_H-M   'P 1'
#
loop_
_entity.id
_entity.type
_entity.pdbx_description
1 polymer ?
#
loop_
_entity_poly.entity_id
_entity_poly.type
_entity_poly.pdbx_seq_one_letter_code
_entity_poly.pdbx_strand_id
1 'polypeptide(L)'
;MTCKGICVRYKAQKPVGTGRYASGQRRCQICEIFIKWEGLWCPCCGYRLRTKPRNLKYKAKLRARVEADSIEAEAKAVEVESVAKTTKAKAAKTTKGKEKTACQYCSKPYVFIDKHQNKCKKNPDNE
;
A
#
# COMPACT_ATOMS: atom_id res chain seq x y z
N MET A 1 -12.43 -36.59 15.48
CA MET A 1 -12.10 -36.33 14.07
C MET A 1 -10.60 -36.38 13.90
N THR A 2 -10.09 -37.39 13.21
CA THR A 2 -8.66 -37.54 12.88
C THR A 2 -8.31 -36.76 11.60
N CYS A 3 -7.03 -36.46 11.40
CA CYS A 3 -6.58 -35.74 10.21
C CYS A 3 -6.56 -36.67 8.99
N LYS A 4 -7.25 -36.29 7.90
CA LYS A 4 -7.33 -37.02 6.61
C LYS A 4 -6.20 -36.69 5.61
N GLY A 5 -5.20 -35.89 5.98
CA GLY A 5 -4.07 -35.51 5.10
C GLY A 5 -4.36 -34.47 3.99
N ILE A 6 -5.62 -34.18 3.65
CA ILE A 6 -6.02 -33.23 2.59
C ILE A 6 -5.41 -31.83 2.80
N CYS A 7 -5.29 -31.42 4.06
CA CYS A 7 -4.80 -30.09 4.43
C CYS A 7 -3.32 -29.83 4.08
N VAL A 8 -2.54 -30.87 3.77
CA VAL A 8 -1.13 -30.73 3.35
C VAL A 8 -1.00 -29.95 2.04
N ARG A 9 -1.97 -30.09 1.13
CA ARG A 9 -2.00 -29.36 -0.16
C ARG A 9 -2.11 -27.85 0.02
N TYR A 10 -2.70 -27.41 1.13
CA TYR A 10 -2.92 -26.00 1.46
C TYR A 10 -1.92 -25.49 2.51
N LYS A 11 -0.87 -26.26 2.79
CA LYS A 11 0.14 -25.91 3.81
C LYS A 11 0.83 -24.60 3.44
N ALA A 12 0.76 -23.63 4.35
CA ALA A 12 1.38 -22.34 4.16
C ALA A 12 2.88 -22.40 4.49
N GLN A 13 3.69 -21.77 3.63
CA GLN A 13 5.11 -21.58 3.87
C GLN A 13 5.34 -20.53 4.97
N LYS A 14 6.46 -20.65 5.70
CA LYS A 14 6.80 -19.68 6.75
C LYS A 14 7.18 -18.35 6.09
N PRO A 15 6.47 -17.25 6.36
CA PRO A 15 6.87 -15.95 5.84
C PRO A 15 8.11 -15.47 6.61
N VAL A 16 9.03 -14.83 5.90
CA VAL A 16 10.22 -14.19 6.48
C VAL A 16 9.84 -12.82 7.05
N GLY A 17 10.33 -12.48 8.24
CA GLY A 17 10.11 -11.17 8.88
C GLY A 17 8.71 -10.89 9.48
N THR A 18 7.65 -11.52 8.97
CA THR A 18 6.27 -11.30 9.41
C THR A 18 5.73 -12.46 10.26
N GLY A 19 4.82 -12.16 11.20
CA GLY A 19 4.20 -13.20 12.03
C GLY A 19 3.17 -14.00 11.24
N ARG A 20 3.14 -15.33 11.38
CA ARG A 20 2.21 -16.21 10.63
C ARG A 20 0.74 -15.76 10.67
N TYR A 21 0.26 -15.37 11.85
CA TYR A 21 -1.11 -14.92 12.05
C TYR A 21 -1.39 -13.55 11.43
N ALA A 22 -0.40 -12.66 11.39
CA ALA A 22 -0.50 -11.36 10.74
C ALA A 22 -0.62 -11.52 9.21
N SER A 23 0.08 -12.50 8.63
CA SER A 23 -0.04 -12.85 7.21
C SER A 23 -1.33 -13.61 6.85
N GLY A 24 -2.30 -13.71 7.77
CA GLY A 24 -3.55 -14.42 7.56
C GLY A 24 -3.44 -15.95 7.56
N GLN A 25 -2.29 -16.54 7.94
CA GLN A 25 -2.16 -18.00 8.05
C GLN A 25 -2.91 -18.50 9.28
N ARG A 26 -3.71 -19.54 9.10
CA ARG A 26 -4.53 -20.12 10.18
C ARG A 26 -3.99 -21.47 10.58
N ARG A 27 -3.95 -21.77 11.89
CA ARG A 27 -3.48 -23.08 12.39
C ARG A 27 -4.66 -24.01 12.65
N CYS A 28 -4.62 -25.23 12.11
CA CYS A 28 -5.52 -26.29 12.55
C CYS A 28 -5.00 -26.91 13.85
N GLN A 29 -5.86 -27.12 14.85
CA GLN A 29 -5.42 -27.72 16.11
C GLN A 29 -5.30 -29.25 16.05
N ILE A 30 -6.07 -29.89 15.17
CA ILE A 30 -6.04 -31.35 14.99
C ILE A 30 -4.91 -31.75 14.06
N CYS A 31 -4.82 -31.08 12.90
CA CYS A 31 -3.78 -31.38 11.91
C CYS A 31 -2.46 -30.65 12.17
N GLU A 32 -2.39 -29.78 13.18
CA GLU A 32 -1.16 -29.08 13.64
C GLU A 32 -0.42 -28.22 12.60
N ILE A 33 -0.99 -28.06 11.41
CA ILE A 33 -0.38 -27.30 10.33
C ILE A 33 -0.99 -25.90 10.17
N PHE A 34 -0.19 -25.00 9.60
CA PHE A 34 -0.63 -23.69 9.13
C PHE A 34 -1.10 -23.80 7.69
N ILE A 35 -2.27 -23.22 7.41
CA ILE A 35 -2.97 -23.35 6.14
C ILE A 35 -3.33 -21.94 5.64
N LYS A 36 -3.19 -21.71 4.32
CA LYS A 36 -3.77 -20.55 3.65
C LYS A 36 -5.12 -20.97 3.07
N TRP A 37 -6.19 -20.68 3.80
CA TRP A 37 -7.57 -21.04 3.41
C TRP A 37 -8.53 -19.93 3.82
N GLU A 38 -9.50 -19.63 2.96
CA GLU A 38 -10.45 -18.52 3.17
C GLU A 38 -11.48 -18.87 4.26
N GLY A 39 -11.88 -20.15 4.35
CA GLY A 39 -12.87 -20.64 5.31
C GLY A 39 -12.38 -20.73 6.75
N LEU A 40 -13.31 -20.68 7.70
CA LEU A 40 -13.03 -20.76 9.14
C LEU A 40 -12.75 -22.20 9.62
N TRP A 41 -13.09 -23.19 8.80
CA TRP A 41 -13.00 -24.61 9.12
C TRP A 41 -11.90 -25.28 8.32
N CYS A 42 -11.21 -26.24 8.93
CA CYS A 42 -10.18 -27.01 8.25
C CYS A 42 -10.82 -27.92 7.19
N PRO A 43 -10.38 -27.88 5.92
CA PRO A 43 -10.94 -28.73 4.86
C PRO A 43 -10.66 -30.23 5.08
N CYS A 44 -9.78 -30.58 6.01
CA CYS A 44 -9.35 -31.95 6.27
C CYS A 44 -10.09 -32.61 7.43
N CYS A 45 -10.10 -31.98 8.60
CA CYS A 45 -10.69 -32.54 9.81
C CYS A 45 -11.96 -31.82 10.27
N GLY A 46 -12.41 -30.79 9.54
CA GLY A 46 -13.59 -30.01 9.88
C GLY A 46 -13.48 -29.24 11.21
N TYR A 47 -12.27 -29.06 11.76
CA TYR A 47 -12.08 -28.32 13.01
C TYR A 47 -11.91 -26.82 12.74
N ARG A 48 -12.39 -25.99 13.67
CA ARG A 48 -12.28 -24.53 13.56
C ARG A 48 -10.81 -24.10 13.58
N LEU A 49 -10.40 -23.36 12.56
CA LEU A 49 -9.04 -22.87 12.42
C LEU A 49 -8.78 -21.73 13.42
N ARG A 50 -7.61 -21.76 14.03
CA ARG A 50 -7.15 -20.76 14.98
C ARG A 50 -6.50 -19.59 14.25
N THR A 51 -6.99 -18.38 14.52
CA THR A 51 -6.47 -17.11 14.00
C THR A 51 -5.65 -16.32 15.02
N LYS A 52 -5.71 -16.69 16.31
CA LYS A 52 -5.02 -15.99 17.40
C LYS A 52 -4.04 -16.93 18.13
N PRO A 53 -2.84 -16.47 18.52
CA PRO A 53 -1.91 -17.22 19.34
C PRO A 53 -2.55 -17.71 20.65
N ARG A 54 -2.04 -18.83 21.20
CA ARG A 54 -2.56 -19.40 22.45
C ARG A 54 -2.10 -18.63 23.69
N ASN A 55 -0.84 -18.19 23.70
CA ASN A 55 -0.27 -17.52 24.87
C ASN A 55 -0.63 -16.04 24.88
N LEU A 56 -0.99 -15.54 26.08
CA LEU A 56 -1.35 -14.15 26.32
C LEU A 56 -0.26 -13.16 25.86
N LYS A 57 1.02 -13.46 26.14
CA LYS A 57 2.18 -12.66 25.68
C LYS A 57 2.17 -12.45 24.16
N TYR A 58 1.99 -13.52 23.38
CA TYR A 58 1.98 -13.44 21.92
C TYR A 58 0.67 -12.85 21.37
N LYS A 59 -0.44 -12.98 22.11
CA LYS A 59 -1.71 -12.35 21.76
C LYS A 59 -1.62 -10.83 21.87
N ALA A 60 -0.98 -10.30 22.91
CA ALA A 60 -0.71 -8.87 23.05
C ALA A 60 0.20 -8.37 21.92
N LYS A 61 1.28 -9.09 21.63
CA LYS A 61 2.20 -8.75 20.52
C LYS A 61 1.51 -8.72 19.15
N LEU A 62 0.56 -9.63 18.89
CA LEU A 62 -0.21 -9.61 17.65
C LEU A 62 -1.12 -8.38 17.59
N ARG A 63 -1.78 -8.01 18.69
CA ARG A 63 -2.65 -6.82 18.73
C ARG A 63 -1.87 -5.54 18.47
N ALA A 64 -0.76 -5.34 19.18
CA ALA A 64 0.09 -4.15 19.01
C ALA A 64 0.59 -3.99 17.56
N ARG A 65 0.87 -5.12 16.88
CA ARG A 65 1.32 -5.09 15.49
C ARG A 65 0.17 -4.78 14.52
N VAL A 66 -1.02 -5.37 14.73
CA VAL A 66 -2.21 -5.05 13.93
C VAL A 66 -2.61 -3.58 14.07
N GLU A 67 -2.46 -3.02 15.27
CA GLU A 67 -2.72 -1.62 15.56
C GLU A 67 -1.68 -0.69 14.90
N ALA A 68 -0.40 -1.07 14.93
CA ALA A 68 0.63 -0.36 14.16
C ALA A 68 0.35 -0.43 12.64
N ASP A 69 -0.02 -1.61 12.12
CA ASP A 69 -0.33 -1.80 10.70
C ASP A 69 -1.56 -0.95 10.29
N SER A 70 -2.57 -0.76 11.17
CA SER A 70 -3.70 0.13 10.89
C SER A 70 -3.33 1.61 10.90
N ILE A 71 -2.50 2.05 11.87
CA ILE A 71 -2.04 3.44 11.94
C ILE A 71 -1.15 3.76 10.72
N GLU A 72 -0.29 2.83 10.28
CA GLU A 72 0.50 2.98 9.06
C GLU A 72 -0.36 2.98 7.79
N ALA A 73 -1.43 2.18 7.74
CA ALA A 73 -2.37 2.18 6.63
C ALA A 73 -3.18 3.48 6.56
N GLU A 74 -3.59 4.03 7.71
CA GLU A 74 -4.25 5.32 7.83
C GLU A 74 -3.29 6.47 7.48
N ALA A 75 -2.04 6.44 7.95
CA ALA A 75 -1.02 7.42 7.57
C ALA A 75 -0.70 7.38 6.06
N LYS A 76 -0.61 6.18 5.47
CA LYS A 76 -0.49 6.04 4.00
C LYS A 76 -1.75 6.51 3.27
N ALA A 77 -2.95 6.34 3.83
CA ALA A 77 -4.17 6.86 3.23
C ALA A 77 -4.21 8.41 3.26
N VAL A 78 -3.72 9.03 4.35
CA VAL A 78 -3.60 10.50 4.46
C VAL A 78 -2.49 11.05 3.52
N GLU A 79 -1.41 10.30 3.30
CA GLU A 79 -0.44 10.64 2.24
C GLU A 79 -1.03 10.48 0.82
N VAL A 80 -1.92 9.52 0.60
CA VAL A 80 -2.61 9.36 -0.70
C VAL A 80 -3.69 10.43 -0.92
N GLU A 81 -4.34 10.95 0.13
CA GLU A 81 -5.24 12.11 0.02
C GLU A 81 -4.50 13.44 -0.19
N SER A 82 -3.31 13.63 0.39
CA SER A 82 -2.46 14.78 0.03
C SER A 82 -1.86 14.64 -1.38
N VAL A 83 -1.61 13.41 -1.84
CA VAL A 83 -1.26 13.11 -3.25
C VAL A 83 -2.49 13.12 -4.19
N ALA A 84 -3.73 13.24 -3.70
CA ALA A 84 -4.88 13.61 -4.52
C ALA A 84 -5.00 15.14 -4.71
N LYS A 85 -4.20 15.94 -3.99
CA LYS A 85 -3.93 17.34 -4.33
C LYS A 85 -2.58 17.55 -5.04
N THR A 86 -1.67 16.59 -4.98
CA THR A 86 -0.45 16.56 -5.82
C THR A 86 -0.14 15.11 -6.12
N THR A 87 -0.77 14.53 -7.11
CA THR A 87 -0.29 14.61 -8.48
C THR A 87 -1.34 13.98 -9.37
N LYS A 88 -1.72 14.68 -10.44
CA LYS A 88 -1.58 13.96 -11.70
C LYS A 88 -0.08 13.67 -11.87
N ALA A 89 0.22 12.38 -11.98
CA ALA A 89 1.49 11.74 -12.36
C ALA A 89 2.39 11.33 -11.17
N LYS A 90 2.24 10.10 -10.64
CA LYS A 90 2.71 8.80 -11.21
C LYS A 90 4.13 8.87 -11.80
N ALA A 91 5.00 8.03 -11.26
CA ALA A 91 6.37 7.82 -11.68
C ALA A 91 6.53 7.30 -13.13
N ALA A 92 7.48 7.94 -13.83
CA ALA A 92 8.42 7.41 -14.83
C ALA A 92 7.89 6.78 -16.14
N LYS A 93 7.84 7.56 -17.23
CA LYS A 93 8.59 7.30 -18.49
C LYS A 93 8.47 8.47 -19.49
N THR A 94 9.62 8.90 -20.00
CA THR A 94 9.91 9.68 -21.21
C THR A 94 8.75 9.96 -22.20
N THR A 95 8.43 11.23 -22.45
CA THR A 95 8.41 11.86 -23.80
C THR A 95 8.21 13.39 -23.70
N LYS A 96 8.94 14.09 -24.56
CA LYS A 96 9.23 15.52 -24.65
C LYS A 96 8.00 16.34 -25.09
N GLY A 97 7.55 17.28 -24.27
CA GLY A 97 6.53 18.28 -24.63
C GLY A 97 6.80 19.57 -23.87
N LYS A 98 7.24 20.62 -24.57
CA LYS A 98 7.74 21.86 -24.00
C LYS A 98 6.55 22.70 -23.50
N GLU A 99 6.37 22.74 -22.18
CA GLU A 99 5.24 23.42 -21.55
C GLU A 99 5.25 24.93 -21.83
N LYS A 100 4.09 25.49 -22.18
CA LYS A 100 3.92 26.92 -22.47
C LYS A 100 3.52 27.63 -21.19
N THR A 101 4.24 28.68 -20.84
CA THR A 101 4.00 29.44 -19.62
C THR A 101 3.60 30.87 -19.99
N ALA A 102 2.71 31.50 -19.22
CA ALA A 102 2.15 32.82 -19.54
C ALA A 102 3.02 33.98 -19.05
N CYS A 103 3.22 35.00 -19.90
CA CYS A 103 3.93 36.21 -19.54
C CYS A 103 3.09 37.07 -18.57
N GLN A 104 3.69 37.51 -17.46
CA GLN A 104 3.01 38.26 -16.41
C GLN A 104 2.49 39.65 -16.85
N TYR A 105 3.08 40.25 -17.88
CA TYR A 105 2.77 41.62 -18.31
C TYR A 105 1.81 41.71 -19.50
N CYS A 106 1.74 40.67 -20.33
CA CYS A 106 0.84 40.64 -21.48
C CYS A 106 -0.12 39.44 -21.49
N SER A 107 -0.03 38.60 -20.44
CA SER A 107 -0.85 37.41 -20.16
C SER A 107 -0.90 36.38 -21.29
N LYS A 108 0.02 36.45 -22.26
CA LYS A 108 0.07 35.54 -23.42
C LYS A 108 0.98 34.34 -23.13
N PRO A 109 0.58 33.11 -23.51
CA PRO A 109 1.37 31.90 -23.30
C PRO A 109 2.49 31.76 -24.33
N TYR A 110 3.73 31.61 -23.85
CA TYR A 110 4.92 31.38 -24.68
C TYR A 110 5.66 30.12 -24.23
N VAL A 111 6.25 29.41 -25.20
CA VAL A 111 7.07 28.21 -24.94
C VAL A 111 8.40 28.56 -24.26
N PHE A 112 8.86 29.80 -24.42
CA PHE A 112 10.07 30.35 -23.81
C PHE A 112 9.75 31.74 -23.27
N ILE A 113 9.39 31.82 -21.98
CA ILE A 113 9.05 33.08 -21.34
C ILE A 113 10.24 34.03 -21.32
N ASP A 114 11.43 33.55 -20.97
CA ASP A 114 12.60 34.42 -20.74
C ASP A 114 12.93 35.28 -21.96
N LYS A 115 12.81 34.70 -23.17
CA LYS A 115 13.07 35.40 -24.42
C LYS A 115 11.98 36.43 -24.75
N HIS A 116 10.77 36.21 -24.28
CA HIS A 116 9.65 37.13 -24.46
C HIS A 116 9.63 38.25 -23.41
N GLN A 117 9.95 37.97 -22.14
CA GLN A 117 9.98 38.98 -21.06
C GLN A 117 10.88 40.17 -21.42
N ASN A 118 12.05 39.90 -21.99
CA ASN A 118 13.02 40.93 -22.39
C ASN A 118 12.63 41.71 -23.67
N LYS A 119 11.57 41.31 -24.38
CA LYS A 119 11.05 41.99 -25.58
C LYS A 119 9.57 42.38 -25.46
N CYS A 120 8.99 42.20 -24.29
CA CYS A 120 7.58 42.47 -24.06
C CYS A 120 7.37 43.98 -23.98
N LYS A 121 6.65 44.56 -24.96
CA LYS A 121 6.30 46.00 -25.00
C LYS A 121 5.49 46.51 -23.81
N LYS A 122 4.97 45.62 -22.97
CA LYS A 122 4.19 45.93 -21.76
C LYS A 122 4.97 45.74 -20.47
N ASN A 123 6.26 45.38 -20.57
CA ASN A 123 7.13 45.25 -19.41
C ASN A 123 7.66 46.64 -19.03
N PRO A 124 7.43 47.13 -17.80
CA PRO A 124 7.88 48.46 -17.36
C PRO A 124 9.41 48.63 -17.34
N ASP A 125 10.19 47.55 -17.36
CA ASP A 125 11.67 47.61 -17.42
C ASP A 125 12.22 47.82 -18.85
N ASN A 126 11.37 47.93 -19.87
CA ASN A 126 11.75 48.03 -21.28
C ASN A 126 11.27 49.34 -21.95
N GLU A 127 11.02 50.36 -21.12
CA GLU A 127 10.78 51.75 -21.54
C GLU A 127 12.08 52.56 -21.51
#